data_AF-A0A845HUW0-F1
#
_entry.id   AF-A0A845HUW0-F1
#
_cell.length_a   1.000
_cell.length_b   1.000
_cell.length_c   1.000
_cell.angle_alpha   90.00
_cell.angle_beta   90.00
_cell.angle_gamma   90.00
#
_symmetry.space_group_name_H-M   'P 1'
#
loop_
_entity.id
_entity.type
_entity.pdbx_description
1 polymer ?
#
loop_
_entity_poly.entity_id
_entity_poly.type
_entity_poly.pdbx_seq_one_letter_code
_entity_poly.pdbx_strand_id
1 'polypeptide(L)'
;NVTDAVSEDVKLWQARPLDAVYPILYLDCIHVKVRDNGAVRTKAVYLAIGVNMEGHKEVLGLWISQTEGAKFWLQVVTELKNRG
;
A
#
# COMPACT_ATOMS: atom_id res chain seq x y z
N ASN A 1 23.16 -6.08 -4.34
CA ASN A 1 22.93 -5.67 -2.94
C ASN A 1 22.05 -6.73 -2.28
N VAL A 2 22.20 -7.07 -1.00
CA VAL A 2 21.38 -8.15 -0.37
C VAL A 2 19.89 -7.81 -0.41
N THR A 3 19.55 -6.52 -0.38
CA THR A 3 18.17 -6.01 -0.50
C THR A 3 17.54 -6.26 -1.86
N ASP A 4 18.33 -6.42 -2.93
CA ASP A 4 17.78 -6.64 -4.27
C ASP A 4 17.13 -8.02 -4.38
N ALA A 5 17.59 -8.98 -3.57
CA ALA A 5 17.13 -10.37 -3.58
C ALA A 5 15.63 -10.52 -3.25
N VAL A 6 15.04 -9.59 -2.50
CA VAL A 6 13.61 -9.62 -2.12
C VAL A 6 12.73 -8.76 -3.03
N SER A 7 13.29 -8.14 -4.07
CA SER A 7 12.52 -7.23 -4.94
C SER A 7 11.36 -7.92 -5.64
N GLU A 8 11.53 -9.20 -6.00
CA GLU A 8 10.48 -9.97 -6.65
C GLU A 8 9.40 -10.39 -5.65
N ASP A 9 9.79 -10.79 -4.43
CA ASP A 9 8.85 -11.11 -3.35
C ASP A 9 7.94 -9.91 -3.02
N VAL A 10 8.50 -8.69 -3.04
CA VAL A 10 7.73 -7.45 -2.83
C VAL A 10 6.65 -7.29 -3.91
N LYS A 11 6.98 -7.52 -5.18
CA LYS A 11 6.00 -7.42 -6.28
C LYS A 11 4.92 -8.49 -6.17
N LEU A 12 5.32 -9.72 -5.85
CA LEU A 12 4.39 -10.82 -5.63
C LEU A 12 3.44 -10.51 -4.48
N TRP A 13 3.95 -9.95 -3.38
CA TRP A 13 3.13 -9.52 -2.26
C TRP A 13 2.18 -8.36 -2.63
N GLN A 14 2.64 -7.37 -3.39
CA GLN A 14 1.80 -6.27 -3.87
C GLN A 14 0.66 -6.74 -4.78
N ALA A 15 0.89 -7.80 -5.57
CA ALA A 15 -0.11 -8.38 -6.46
C ALA A 15 -0.90 -9.54 -5.84
N ARG A 16 -0.64 -9.91 -4.57
CA ARG A 16 -1.27 -11.08 -3.95
C ARG A 16 -2.80 -10.95 -3.97
N PRO A 17 -3.53 -12.06 -4.19
CA PRO A 17 -4.98 -12.06 -4.08
C PRO A 17 -5.41 -11.70 -2.65
N LEU A 18 -6.56 -11.04 -2.55
CA LEU A 18 -7.18 -10.64 -1.30
C LEU A 18 -8.43 -11.49 -1.02
N ASP A 19 -8.80 -11.62 0.24
CA ASP A 19 -10.07 -12.22 0.62
C ASP A 19 -11.25 -11.39 0.13
N ALA A 20 -12.35 -12.08 -0.21
CA ALA A 20 -13.54 -11.46 -0.78
C ALA A 20 -14.22 -10.41 0.12
N VAL A 21 -13.99 -10.47 1.44
CA VAL A 21 -14.61 -9.57 2.41
C VAL A 21 -13.62 -9.22 3.52
N TYR A 22 -13.42 -7.92 3.71
CA TYR A 22 -12.79 -7.33 4.89
C TYR A 22 -13.84 -6.48 5.62
N PRO A 23 -14.38 -6.90 6.79
CA PRO A 23 -15.39 -6.14 7.51
C PRO A 23 -14.97 -4.72 7.90
N ILE A 24 -13.67 -4.46 8.04
CA ILE A 24 -13.14 -3.13 8.36
C ILE A 24 -11.96 -2.84 7.43
N LEU A 25 -11.95 -1.63 6.85
CA LEU A 25 -10.85 -1.11 6.06
C LEU A 25 -10.40 0.24 6.63
N TYR A 26 -9.13 0.32 7.03
CA TYR A 26 -8.46 1.56 7.40
C TYR A 26 -7.63 2.06 6.21
N LEU A 27 -7.77 3.35 5.90
CA LEU A 27 -6.91 4.05 4.96
C LEU A 27 -6.16 5.12 5.74
N ASP A 28 -4.84 5.10 5.65
CA ASP A 28 -3.98 6.01 6.41
C ASP A 28 -2.81 6.50 5.55
N CYS A 29 -2.11 7.51 6.04
CA CYS A 29 -0.97 8.13 5.38
C CYS A 29 0.15 8.43 6.38
N ILE A 30 1.34 7.89 6.11
CA ILE A 30 2.55 8.12 6.90
C ILE A 30 3.52 8.98 6.09
N HIS A 31 4.02 10.05 6.71
CA HIS A 31 5.02 10.92 6.10
C HIS A 31 6.43 10.46 6.46
N VAL A 32 7.23 10.10 5.46
CA VAL A 32 8.60 9.60 5.64
C VAL A 32 9.61 10.50 4.93
N LYS A 33 10.77 10.71 5.56
CA LYS A 33 11.89 11.43 4.93
C LYS A 33 12.67 10.46 4.06
N VAL A 34 12.72 10.74 2.76
CA VAL A 34 13.41 9.92 1.76
C VAL A 34 14.45 10.78 1.05
N ARG A 35 15.64 10.23 0.81
CA ARG A 35 16.62 10.86 -0.08
C ARG A 35 16.19 10.60 -1.53
N ASP A 36 15.86 11.66 -2.24
CA ASP A 36 15.39 11.63 -3.62
C ASP A 36 16.16 12.69 -4.44
N ASN A 37 16.82 12.26 -5.52
CA ASN A 37 17.67 13.11 -6.36
C ASN A 37 18.67 13.96 -5.56
N GLY A 38 19.37 13.33 -4.61
CA GLY A 38 20.41 13.98 -3.78
C GLY A 38 19.90 14.80 -2.59
N ALA A 39 18.61 15.15 -2.54
CA ALA A 39 18.01 15.94 -1.46
C ALA A 39 17.07 15.08 -0.59
N VAL A 40 16.97 15.40 0.71
CA VAL A 40 15.98 14.76 1.58
C VAL A 40 14.64 15.46 1.41
N ARG A 41 13.62 14.70 1.02
CA ARG A 41 12.24 15.18 0.84
C ARG A 41 11.29 14.35 1.69
N THR A 42 10.23 14.98 2.19
CA THR A 42 9.13 14.25 2.82
C THR A 42 8.24 13.68 1.72
N LYS A 43 7.99 12.37 1.74
CA LYS A 43 7.02 11.68 0.87
C LYS A 43 5.89 11.10 1.72
N ALA A 44 4.69 11.14 1.16
CA ALA A 44 3.51 10.49 1.72
C ALA A 44 3.47 9.02 1.25
N VAL A 45 3.37 8.11 2.22
CA VAL A 45 3.13 6.68 2.01
C VAL A 45 1.72 6.39 2.49
N TYR A 46 0.84 6.11 1.55
CA TYR A 46 -0.53 5.72 1.81
C TYR A 46 -0.58 4.21 2.01
N LEU A 47 -1.38 3.76 2.97
CA LEU A 47 -1.55 2.34 3.25
C LEU A 47 -3.02 1.99 3.46
N ALA A 48 -3.35 0.75 3.10
CA ALA A 48 -4.63 0.13 3.38
C ALA A 48 -4.42 -1.03 4.34
N ILE A 49 -5.15 -1.02 5.46
CA ILE A 49 -5.16 -2.12 6.43
C ILE A 49 -6.58 -2.69 6.51
N GLY A 50 -6.72 -3.97 6.18
CA GLY A 50 -7.98 -4.71 6.32
C GLY A 50 -8.00 -5.49 7.63
N VAL A 51 -9.18 -5.61 8.24
CA VAL A 51 -9.46 -6.65 9.24
C VAL A 51 -10.21 -7.75 8.52
N ASN A 52 -9.68 -8.98 8.51
CA ASN A 52 -10.31 -10.12 7.85
C ASN A 52 -11.44 -10.72 8.72
N MET A 53 -12.09 -11.78 8.25
CA MET A 53 -13.22 -12.42 8.94
C MET A 53 -12.80 -13.12 10.25
N GLU A 54 -11.54 -13.50 10.39
CA GLU A 54 -10.95 -14.04 11.62
C GLU A 54 -10.57 -12.95 12.64
N GLY A 55 -10.69 -11.67 12.25
CA GLY A 55 -10.34 -10.52 13.10
C GLY A 55 -8.86 -10.14 13.04
N HIS A 56 -8.07 -10.71 12.14
CA HIS A 56 -6.66 -10.36 11.95
C HIS A 56 -6.51 -9.11 11.09
N LYS A 57 -5.57 -8.25 11.48
CA LYS A 57 -5.17 -7.07 10.70
C LYS A 57 -4.13 -7.46 9.66
N GLU A 58 -4.37 -7.05 8.43
CA GLU A 58 -3.44 -7.25 7.32
C GLU A 58 -3.16 -5.96 6.59
N VAL A 59 -1.91 -5.74 6.20
CA VAL A 59 -1.58 -4.70 5.22
C VAL A 59 -1.97 -5.21 3.85
N LEU A 60 -2.88 -4.50 3.19
CA LEU A 60 -3.41 -4.87 1.87
C LEU A 60 -2.59 -4.22 0.75
N GLY A 61 -2.01 -3.05 1.01
CA GLY A 61 -1.14 -2.37 0.05
C GLY A 61 -0.50 -1.10 0.61
N LEU A 62 0.51 -0.63 -0.12
CA LEU A 62 1.32 0.55 0.17
C LEU A 62 1.55 1.32 -1.14
N TRP A 63 1.29 2.61 -1.14
CA TRP A 63 1.43 3.48 -2.31
C TRP A 63 2.17 4.76 -1.96
N ILE A 64 3.11 5.16 -2.81
CA ILE A 64 3.79 6.45 -2.69
C ILE A 64 3.20 7.38 -3.76
N SER A 65 2.61 8.49 -3.32
CA SER A 65 2.08 9.52 -4.22
C SER A 65 2.51 10.91 -3.75
N GLN A 66 2.72 11.81 -4.70
CA GLN A 66 3.03 13.22 -4.42
C GLN A 66 1.78 14.05 -4.12
N THR A 67 0.61 13.59 -4.58
CA THR A 67 -0.66 14.32 -4.45
C THR A 67 -1.74 13.41 -3.87
N GLU A 68 -2.37 13.88 -2.80
CA GLU A 68 -3.60 13.29 -2.30
C GLU A 68 -4.79 13.85 -3.09
N GLY A 69 -5.63 12.98 -3.64
CA GLY A 69 -6.81 13.41 -4.36
C GLY A 69 -7.75 12.26 -4.69
N ALA A 70 -8.99 12.59 -5.04
CA ALA A 70 -10.03 11.60 -5.30
C ALA A 70 -9.63 10.57 -6.38
N LYS A 71 -8.91 10.99 -7.42
CA LYS A 71 -8.42 10.09 -8.48
C LYS A 71 -7.43 9.05 -7.96
N PHE A 72 -6.55 9.45 -7.05
CA PHE A 72 -5.58 8.55 -6.43
C PHE A 72 -6.29 7.51 -5.56
N TRP A 73 -7.19 7.96 -4.67
CA TRP A 73 -7.95 7.04 -3.82
C TRP A 73 -8.85 6.10 -4.62
N LEU A 74 -9.45 6.59 -5.72
CA LEU A 74 -10.19 5.74 -6.65
C LEU A 74 -9.30 4.65 -7.26
N GLN A 75 -8.07 4.99 -7.66
CA GLN A 75 -7.10 4.01 -8.16
C GLN A 75 -6.77 2.96 -7.09
N VAL A 76 -6.49 3.39 -5.86
CA VAL A 76 -6.17 2.49 -4.72
C VAL A 76 -7.31 1.50 -4.47
N VAL A 77 -8.55 1.97 -4.31
CA VAL A 77 -9.69 1.05 -4.03
C VAL A 77 -10.05 0.18 -5.24
N THR A 78 -9.81 0.67 -6.46
CA THR A 78 -9.99 -0.13 -7.69
C THR A 78 -8.96 -1.25 -7.77
N GLU A 79 -7.70 -0.96 -7.43
CA GLU A 79 -6.64 -1.98 -7.37
C GLU A 79 -6.96 -3.05 -6.33
N LEU A 80 -7.39 -2.65 -5.13
CA LEU A 80 -7.82 -3.58 -4.09
C LEU A 80 -8.94 -4.50 -4.60
N LYS A 81 -10.01 -3.93 -5.16
CA LYS A 81 -11.13 -4.70 -5.73
C LYS A 81 -10.71 -5.66 -6.85
N ASN A 82 -9.73 -5.29 -7.65
CA ASN A 82 -9.24 -6.17 -8.74
C ASN A 82 -8.43 -7.36 -8.22
N ARG A 83 -7.90 -7.28 -6.99
CA ARG A 83 -7.12 -8.34 -6.35
C ARG A 83 -7.99 -9.33 -5.58
N GLY A 84 -9.26 -9.03 -5.35
CA GLY A 84 -10.20 -9.83 -4.57
C GLY A 84 -11.05 -8.97 -3.66
#